data_AF-A0A0A3J755-F1
#
_entry.id   AF-A0A0A3J755-F1
#
_cell.length_a   1.000
_cell.length_b   1.000
_cell.length_c   1.000
_cell.angle_alpha   90.00
_cell.angle_beta   90.00
_cell.angle_gamma   90.00
#
_symmetry.space_group_name_H-M   'P 1'
#
loop_
_entity.id
_entity.type
_entity.pdbx_description
1 polymer ?
#
loop_
_entity_poly.entity_id
_entity_poly.type
_entity_poly.pdbx_seq_one_letter_code
_entity_poly.pdbx_strand_id
1 'polypeptide(L)' 'MIQHFSYKPLYENTQLPGWALSFFYKQKRYQAEYKKDGGIRYIGEAPSPEDLAHVEKMIHELMLFHVYD' A
#
# COMPACT_ATOMS: atom_id res chain seq x y z
N MET A 1 7.85 2.46 11.13
CA MET A 1 7.40 1.08 10.89
C MET A 1 5.91 1.08 10.59
N ILE A 2 5.49 0.34 9.57
CA ILE A 2 4.08 0.11 9.24
C ILE A 2 3.50 -0.93 10.19
N GLN A 3 2.27 -0.72 10.66
CA GLN A 3 1.54 -1.63 11.56
C GLN A 3 0.17 -1.96 10.98
N HIS A 4 -0.37 -3.12 11.37
CA HIS A 4 -1.70 -3.61 10.93
C HIS A 4 -1.89 -3.52 9.41
N PHE A 5 -0.87 -3.88 8.64
CA PHE A 5 -0.93 -3.87 7.18
C PHE A 5 -1.93 -4.91 6.69
N SER A 6 -2.90 -4.45 5.90
CA SER A 6 -3.89 -5.29 5.22
C SER A 6 -3.92 -4.91 3.75
N TYR A 7 -3.99 -5.91 2.88
CA TYR A 7 -4.19 -5.71 1.44
C TYR A 7 -5.39 -6.53 0.97
N LYS A 8 -6.15 -5.99 0.02
CA LYS A 8 -7.28 -6.67 -0.62
C LYS A 8 -7.24 -6.42 -2.12
N PRO A 9 -7.50 -7.42 -2.98
CA PRO A 9 -7.62 -7.19 -4.41
C PRO A 9 -8.79 -6.22 -4.68
N LEU A 10 -8.58 -5.22 -5.54
CA LEU A 10 -9.61 -4.26 -5.94
C LEU A 10 -10.64 -4.85 -6.90
N TYR A 11 -10.27 -5.92 -7.60
CA TYR A 11 -11.10 -6.56 -8.61
C TYR A 11 -11.17 -8.06 -8.34
N GLU A 12 -12.37 -8.62 -8.39
CA GLU A 12 -12.58 -10.08 -8.37
C GLU A 12 -12.06 -10.74 -9.66
N ASN A 13 -12.03 -9.98 -10.77
CA ASN A 13 -11.43 -10.41 -12.01
C ASN A 13 -9.90 -10.24 -11.95
N THR A 14 -9.18 -11.35 -11.93
CA THR A 14 -7.71 -11.46 -11.88
C THR A 14 -6.96 -10.76 -13.03
N GLN A 15 -7.68 -10.25 -14.03
CA GLN A 15 -7.13 -9.54 -15.18
C GLN A 15 -6.78 -8.07 -14.90
N LEU A 16 -7.40 -7.44 -13.88
CA LEU A 16 -7.10 -6.06 -13.50
C LEU A 16 -6.21 -6.05 -12.25
N PRO A 17 -4.92 -5.74 -12.38
CA PRO A 17 -4.04 -5.68 -11.22
C PRO A 17 -4.30 -4.42 -10.40
N GLY A 18 -4.63 -4.60 -9.13
CA GLY A 18 -4.74 -3.53 -8.15
C GLY A 18 -5.10 -4.04 -6.76
N TRP A 19 -4.49 -3.48 -5.73
CA TRP A 19 -4.73 -3.86 -4.33
C TRP A 19 -5.07 -2.62 -3.50
N ALA A 20 -6.18 -2.68 -2.78
CA ALA A 20 -6.48 -1.73 -1.71
C ALA A 20 -5.63 -2.08 -0.51
N LEU A 21 -4.82 -1.12 -0.07
CA LEU A 21 -3.99 -1.18 1.12
C LEU A 21 -4.66 -0.41 2.25
N SER A 22 -4.54 -0.93 3.45
CA SER A 22 -4.92 -0.24 4.68
C SER A 22 -3.90 -0.55 5.76
N PHE A 23 -3.34 0.48 6.37
CA PHE A 23 -2.27 0.32 7.33
C PHE A 23 -2.17 1.51 8.30
N PHE A 24 -1.39 1.35 9.36
CA PHE A 24 -1.08 2.41 10.30
C PHE A 24 0.39 2.81 10.23
N TYR A 25 0.64 4.12 10.24
CA TYR A 25 1.97 4.70 10.31
C TYR A 25 1.94 5.90 11.27
N LYS A 26 2.87 5.97 12.23
CA LYS A 26 2.90 6.99 13.30
C LYS A 26 1.52 7.17 13.99
N GLN A 27 0.86 6.06 14.34
CA GLN A 27 -0.48 6.01 14.96
C GLN A 27 -1.62 6.59 14.11
N LYS A 28 -1.35 6.92 12.84
CA LYS A 28 -2.36 7.40 11.89
C LYS A 28 -2.69 6.32 10.88
N ARG A 29 -3.99 6.19 10.57
CA ARG A 29 -4.47 5.24 9.57
C ARG A 29 -4.34 5.85 8.18
N TYR A 30 -3.77 5.08 7.26
CA TYR A 30 -3.63 5.42 5.85
C TYR A 30 -4.31 4.36 5.00
N GLN A 31 -4.82 4.81 3.86
CA GLN A 31 -5.39 3.94 2.82
C GLN A 31 -4.75 4.30 1.50
N ALA A 32 -4.43 3.30 0.70
CA ALA A 32 -3.82 3.51 -0.61
C ALA A 32 -4.23 2.41 -1.59
N GLU A 33 -4.07 2.65 -2.87
CA GLU A 33 -4.18 1.67 -3.93
C GLU A 33 -2.78 1.37 -4.46
N TYR A 34 -2.39 0.10 -4.47
CA TYR A 34 -1.16 -0.38 -5.06
C TYR A 34 -1.44 -0.96 -6.43
N LYS A 35 -0.71 -0.51 -7.45
CA LYS A 35 -0.81 -1.04 -8.81
C LYS A 35 0.31 -2.03 -9.08
N LYS A 36 0.13 -2.93 -10.06
CA LYS A 36 1.16 -3.91 -10.44
C LYS A 36 2.45 -3.29 -10.97
N ASP A 37 2.41 -2.07 -11.50
CA ASP A 37 3.63 -1.35 -11.90
C ASP A 37 4.42 -0.81 -10.71
N GLY A 38 3.87 -0.89 -9.49
CA GLY A 38 4.42 -0.29 -8.28
C GLY A 38 3.81 1.07 -7.94
N GLY A 39 2.95 1.65 -8.78
CA GLY A 39 2.30 2.92 -8.46
C GLY A 39 1.47 2.83 -7.18
N ILE A 40 1.73 3.73 -6.22
CA ILE A 40 0.96 3.89 -4.99
C ILE A 40 0.10 5.13 -5.09
N ARG A 41 -1.20 4.99 -4.88
CA ARG A 41 -2.15 6.10 -4.85
C ARG A 41 -2.82 6.18 -3.49
N TYR A 42 -2.50 7.18 -2.70
CA TYR A 42 -3.17 7.40 -1.41
C TYR A 42 -4.62 7.82 -1.59
N ILE A 43 -5.53 7.21 -0.83
CA ILE A 43 -6.94 7.55 -0.77
C ILE A 43 -7.14 8.44 0.46
N GLY A 44 -7.37 9.73 0.20
CA GLY A 44 -7.50 10.73 1.27
C GLY A 44 -6.15 11.31 1.65
N GLU A 45 -5.73 11.10 2.89
CA GLU A 45 -4.48 11.68 3.38
C GLU A 45 -3.27 10.82 3.02
N ALA A 46 -2.20 11.47 2.58
CA ALA A 46 -0.90 10.84 2.37
C ALA A 46 0.03 11.14 3.57
N PRO A 47 1.05 10.32 3.81
CA PRO A 47 2.13 10.64 4.72
C PRO A 47 2.80 11.97 4.34
N SER A 48 3.45 12.61 5.31
CA SER A 48 4.25 13.81 5.06
C SER A 48 5.30 13.56 3.98
N PRO A 49 5.68 14.58 3.17
CA PRO A 49 6.65 14.42 2.09
C PRO A 49 7.99 13.80 2.53
N GLU A 50 8.42 14.08 3.76
CA GLU A 50 9.62 13.50 4.39
C GLU A 50 9.51 11.98 4.64
N ASP A 51 8.30 11.50 4.96
CA ASP A 51 8.03 10.10 5.28
C ASP A 51 7.56 9.32 4.05
N LEU A 52 7.07 10.01 3.01
CA LEU A 52 6.43 9.41 1.85
C LEU A 52 7.31 8.33 1.22
N ALA A 53 8.55 8.68 0.86
CA ALA A 53 9.49 7.73 0.26
C ALA A 53 9.80 6.53 1.17
N HIS A 54 9.87 6.75 2.48
CA HIS A 54 10.11 5.67 3.45
C HIS A 54 8.89 4.74 3.57
N VAL A 55 7.68 5.32 3.61
CA VAL A 55 6.42 4.55 3.65
C VAL A 55 6.22 3.76 2.37
N GLU A 56 6.43 4.36 1.21
CA GLU A 56 6.32 3.70 -0.09
C GLU A 56 7.30 2.53 -0.19
N LYS A 57 8.57 2.71 0.20
CA LYS A 57 9.55 1.62 0.25
C LYS A 57 9.07 0.43 1.11
N MET A 58 8.56 0.71 2.32
CA MET A 58 8.03 -0.36 3.19
C MET A 58 6.81 -1.06 2.58
N ILE A 59 5.92 -0.31 1.90
CA ILE A 59 4.77 -0.90 1.19
C ILE A 59 5.26 -1.84 0.09
N HIS A 60 6.25 -1.43 -0.71
CA HIS A 60 6.82 -2.27 -1.76
C HIS A 60 7.39 -3.58 -1.21
N GLU A 61 8.17 -3.51 -0.14
CA GLU A 61 8.74 -4.69 0.52
C GLU A 61 7.64 -5.64 1.03
N LEU A 62 6.59 -5.10 1.65
CA LEU A 62 5.45 -5.88 2.13
C LEU A 62 4.66 -6.53 0.99
N MET A 63 4.43 -5.81 -0.11
CA MET A 63 3.71 -6.33 -1.28
C MET A 63 4.52 -7.39 -2.03
N LEU A 64 5.84 -7.21 -2.16
CA LEU A 64 6.74 -8.22 -2.73
C LEU A 64 6.64 -9.54 -1.97
N PHE A 65 6.68 -9.48 -0.64
CA PHE A 65 6.58 -10.66 0.23
C PHE A 65 5.21 -11.36 0.17
N HIS A 66 4.13 -10.63 -0.10
CA HIS A 66 2.76 -11.18 -0.02
C HIS A 66 2.12 -11.56 -1.37
N VAL A 67 2.57 -10.96 -2.48
CA VAL A 67 1.95 -11.12 -3.81
C VAL A 67 2.83 -11.90 -4.77
N TYR A 68 4.14 -11.89 -4.57
CA TYR A 68 5.12 -12.47 -5.51
C TYR A 68 5.90 -13.65 -4.92
N ASP A 69 5.47 -14.19 -3.77
CA ASP A 69 5.91 -15.48 -3.22
C ASP A 69 4.93 -16.60 -3.62
#